data_AF-A0A2U0S5K0-F1
#
_entry.id   AF-A0A2U0S5K0-F1
#
_cell.length_a   1.000
_cell.length_b   1.000
_cell.length_c   1.000
_cell.angle_alpha   90.00
_cell.angle_beta   90.00
_cell.angle_gamma   90.00
#
_symmetry.space_group_name_H-M   'P 1'
#
loop_
_entity.id
_entity.type
_entity.pdbx_description
1 polymer ?
#
loop_
_entity_poly.entity_id
_entity_poly.type
_entity_poly.pdbx_seq_one_letter_code
_entity_poly.pdbx_strand_id
1 'polypeptide(L)'
;MIISVRSLSYDELKRNLSPDDKIVIWSCDTCVKHCGIAGMEKMSVLEDLLKEDGYTVLKKELVSESCQINLAKKHKKAHEDIFNDATTIILLTCEIGYQCVKTVFPKKKVIGTAKTFGSGNFSNKKGPILTSPLPTTGLAPETEGYTLNKLVETFNLYPKFFDADKQPNPEKITITVDGKPLEVKKDANLLDELSANRIRIPHLCYDSSLGSIGACRMCLVKIEGKRGLIPSCCTQIEEGMIVTTDDEEITSLRKSILQMIIAECGDEIQQSRDIRYWMRRYKITENRFKLPKKNETVDDSNEVLVKDPNRCILCGRCVRACANLSGQKVINFARRGSNTVTITGLNDPFGSTDCAHCLACAHYCPTNAITPKSISKKISGYPFWTMITYPKKIVTKT
;
A
#
# COMPACT_ATOMS: atom_id res chain seq x y z
N MET A 1 8.09 10.41 -10.64
CA MET A 1 7.39 9.11 -10.75
C MET A 1 7.63 8.53 -12.14
N ILE A 2 7.86 7.22 -12.29
CA ILE A 2 7.95 6.58 -13.62
C ILE A 2 6.55 6.33 -14.17
N ILE A 3 6.33 6.70 -15.43
CA ILE A 3 5.08 6.50 -16.15
C ILE A 3 5.19 5.26 -17.03
N SER A 4 4.29 4.32 -16.85
CA SER A 4 4.22 3.09 -17.65
C SER A 4 2.79 2.69 -17.90
N VAL A 5 2.54 2.12 -19.06
CA VAL A 5 1.22 1.64 -19.50
C VAL A 5 1.34 0.16 -19.82
N ARG A 6 0.25 -0.59 -19.64
CA ARG A 6 0.21 -2.00 -20.00
C ARG A 6 0.52 -2.19 -21.48
N SER A 7 1.43 -3.11 -21.79
CA SER A 7 1.88 -3.40 -23.16
C SER A 7 1.31 -4.68 -23.77
N LEU A 8 0.62 -5.50 -22.97
CA LEU A 8 0.10 -6.81 -23.39
C LEU A 8 -1.37 -6.98 -22.99
N SER A 9 -2.16 -7.62 -23.85
CA SER A 9 -3.46 -8.19 -23.47
C SER A 9 -3.28 -9.37 -22.50
N TYR A 10 -4.36 -9.81 -21.87
CA TYR A 10 -4.28 -11.02 -21.05
C TYR A 10 -4.02 -12.26 -21.92
N ASP A 11 -4.63 -12.34 -23.11
CA ASP A 11 -4.40 -13.45 -24.03
C ASP A 11 -2.96 -13.47 -24.60
N GLU A 12 -2.37 -12.29 -24.87
CA GLU A 12 -0.94 -12.20 -25.22
C GLU A 12 -0.03 -12.64 -24.08
N LEU A 13 -0.36 -12.31 -22.83
CA LEU A 13 0.36 -12.84 -21.67
C LEU A 13 0.29 -14.36 -21.63
N LYS A 14 -0.89 -14.96 -21.84
CA LYS A 14 -1.07 -16.42 -21.84
C LYS A 14 -0.32 -17.15 -22.94
N ARG A 15 -0.17 -16.56 -24.14
CA ARG A 15 0.69 -17.13 -25.20
C ARG A 15 2.15 -17.28 -24.78
N ASN A 16 2.55 -16.55 -23.74
CA ASN A 16 3.86 -16.66 -23.13
C ASN A 16 3.87 -17.59 -21.91
N LEU A 17 2.85 -18.42 -21.65
CA LEU A 17 2.80 -19.36 -20.51
C LEU A 17 2.62 -20.80 -20.99
N SER A 18 3.12 -21.75 -20.20
CA SER A 18 2.88 -23.19 -20.33
C SER A 18 1.96 -23.65 -19.18
N PRO A 19 1.11 -24.69 -19.35
CA PRO A 19 0.30 -25.23 -18.26
C PRO A 19 1.13 -25.68 -17.04
N ASP A 20 2.36 -26.15 -17.26
CA ASP A 20 3.27 -26.59 -16.20
C ASP A 20 4.02 -25.42 -15.52
N ASP A 21 3.78 -24.17 -15.95
CA ASP A 21 4.46 -23.03 -15.35
C ASP A 21 4.04 -22.84 -13.88
N LYS A 22 5.04 -22.84 -13.00
CA LYS A 22 4.91 -22.44 -11.60
C LYS A 22 5.21 -20.95 -11.49
N ILE A 23 4.17 -20.15 -11.31
CA ILE A 23 4.21 -18.71 -11.53
C ILE A 23 4.43 -17.95 -10.21
N VAL A 24 5.36 -17.00 -10.23
CA VAL A 24 5.42 -15.91 -9.25
C VAL A 24 4.97 -14.62 -9.93
N ILE A 25 3.98 -13.94 -9.35
CA ILE A 25 3.60 -12.59 -9.77
C ILE A 25 4.47 -11.65 -8.95
N TRP A 26 5.26 -10.79 -9.61
CA TRP A 26 6.11 -9.81 -8.96
C TRP A 26 5.67 -8.41 -9.34
N SER A 27 5.49 -7.54 -8.35
CA SER A 27 5.06 -6.16 -8.57
C SER A 27 5.80 -5.18 -7.68
N CYS A 28 5.77 -3.91 -8.05
CA CYS A 28 6.26 -2.83 -7.19
C CYS A 28 5.16 -1.87 -6.74
N ASP A 29 5.38 -1.29 -5.56
CA ASP A 29 4.37 -0.59 -4.79
C ASP A 29 4.57 0.93 -4.73
N THR A 30 5.30 1.48 -5.70
CA THR A 30 5.65 2.91 -5.78
C THR A 30 5.09 3.54 -7.05
N CYS A 31 5.94 3.83 -8.04
CA CYS A 31 5.57 4.69 -9.16
C CYS A 31 4.46 4.10 -10.05
N VAL A 32 4.64 2.86 -10.49
CA VAL A 32 3.73 2.23 -11.46
C VAL A 32 2.41 1.76 -10.85
N LYS A 33 2.33 1.66 -9.51
CA LYS A 33 1.06 1.45 -8.80
C LYS A 33 0.08 2.57 -9.12
N HIS A 34 0.56 3.82 -9.12
CA HIS A 34 -0.25 4.97 -9.48
C HIS A 34 -0.66 4.98 -10.95
N CYS A 35 0.09 4.29 -11.82
CA CYS A 35 -0.29 4.09 -13.22
C CYS A 35 -1.35 3.00 -13.41
N GLY A 36 -1.83 2.37 -12.32
CA GLY A 36 -2.92 1.41 -12.34
C GLY A 36 -2.53 0.00 -12.81
N ILE A 37 -1.24 -0.30 -12.95
CA ILE A 37 -0.75 -1.59 -13.48
C ILE A 37 0.06 -2.45 -12.51
N ALA A 38 0.22 -1.98 -11.28
CA ALA A 38 1.04 -2.63 -10.25
C ALA A 38 0.39 -2.50 -8.86
N GLY A 39 0.98 -3.16 -7.86
CA GLY A 39 0.48 -3.18 -6.49
C GLY A 39 -0.38 -4.40 -6.19
N MET A 40 -0.68 -4.61 -4.90
CA MET A 40 -1.32 -5.83 -4.42
C MET A 40 -2.69 -6.13 -5.04
N GLU A 41 -3.51 -5.09 -5.24
CA GLU A 41 -4.82 -5.23 -5.90
C GLU A 41 -4.67 -5.88 -7.29
N LYS A 42 -3.72 -5.36 -8.09
CA LYS A 42 -3.48 -5.81 -9.46
C LYS A 42 -2.88 -7.22 -9.48
N MET A 43 -2.03 -7.55 -8.51
CA MET A 43 -1.52 -8.90 -8.35
C MET A 43 -2.61 -9.91 -8.00
N SER A 44 -3.56 -9.56 -7.12
CA SER A 44 -4.68 -10.43 -6.76
C SER A 44 -5.60 -10.67 -7.95
N VAL A 45 -5.92 -9.64 -8.74
CA VAL A 45 -6.72 -9.80 -9.96
C VAL A 45 -6.04 -10.75 -10.95
N LEU A 46 -4.74 -10.58 -11.18
CA LEU A 46 -4.01 -11.47 -12.10
C LEU A 46 -3.90 -12.90 -11.56
N GLU A 47 -3.68 -13.07 -10.25
CA GLU A 47 -3.66 -14.39 -9.61
C GLU A 47 -4.99 -15.13 -9.86
N ASP A 48 -6.12 -14.45 -9.70
CA ASP A 48 -7.43 -15.04 -9.87
C ASP A 48 -7.69 -15.45 -11.33
N LEU A 49 -7.35 -14.58 -12.29
CA LEU A 49 -7.45 -14.90 -13.72
C LEU A 49 -6.59 -16.11 -14.10
N LEU A 50 -5.36 -16.18 -13.60
CA LEU A 50 -4.45 -17.29 -13.87
C LEU A 50 -4.96 -18.60 -13.26
N LYS A 51 -5.44 -18.57 -12.02
CA LYS A 51 -6.00 -19.76 -11.36
C LYS A 51 -7.27 -20.26 -12.05
N GLU A 52 -8.12 -19.36 -12.51
CA GLU A 52 -9.32 -19.70 -13.29
C GLU A 52 -8.96 -20.41 -14.61
N ASP A 53 -7.90 -19.98 -15.28
CA ASP A 53 -7.35 -20.63 -16.47
C ASP A 53 -6.49 -21.88 -16.17
N GLY A 54 -6.45 -22.35 -14.90
CA GLY A 54 -5.77 -23.58 -14.50
C GLY A 54 -4.27 -23.46 -14.25
N TYR A 55 -3.71 -22.24 -14.20
CA TYR A 55 -2.29 -22.04 -13.90
C TYR A 55 -1.97 -22.12 -12.40
N THR A 56 -0.77 -22.60 -12.08
CA THR A 56 -0.28 -22.65 -10.70
C THR A 56 0.44 -21.36 -10.32
N VAL A 57 -0.19 -20.54 -9.48
CA VAL A 57 0.45 -19.34 -8.89
C VAL A 57 1.00 -19.68 -7.51
N LEU A 58 2.32 -19.67 -7.36
CA LEU A 58 3.01 -19.98 -6.10
C LEU A 58 2.97 -18.81 -5.11
N LYS A 59 3.15 -17.58 -5.60
CA LYS A 59 3.28 -16.40 -4.73
C LYS A 59 3.03 -15.09 -5.47
N LYS A 60 2.49 -14.13 -4.71
CA LYS A 60 2.54 -12.69 -5.01
C LYS A 60 3.72 -12.05 -4.26
N GLU A 61 4.77 -11.66 -4.98
CA GLU A 61 5.91 -10.92 -4.44
C GLU A 61 5.73 -9.41 -4.67
N LEU A 62 5.49 -8.65 -3.61
CA LEU A 62 5.39 -7.19 -3.67
C LEU A 62 6.64 -6.54 -3.08
N VAL A 63 7.28 -5.67 -3.85
CA VAL A 63 8.47 -4.92 -3.41
C VAL A 63 8.20 -3.41 -3.44
N SER A 64 8.93 -2.60 -2.68
CA SER A 64 8.79 -1.15 -2.75
C SER A 64 9.26 -0.63 -4.12
N GLU A 65 10.46 -1.05 -4.54
CA GLU A 65 11.12 -0.53 -5.76
C GLU A 65 11.79 -1.65 -6.54
N SER A 66 11.08 -2.22 -7.51
CA SER A 66 11.65 -3.30 -8.32
C SER A 66 12.84 -2.87 -9.18
N CYS A 67 13.07 -1.58 -9.37
CA CYS A 67 14.23 -1.03 -10.09
C CYS A 67 15.53 -1.04 -9.26
N GLN A 68 15.48 -1.42 -7.98
CA GLN A 68 16.65 -1.54 -7.11
C GLN A 68 17.18 -2.97 -7.11
N ILE A 69 18.35 -3.21 -7.72
CA ILE A 69 18.92 -4.57 -7.85
C ILE A 69 19.22 -5.24 -6.52
N ASN A 70 19.70 -4.48 -5.54
CA ASN A 70 19.96 -5.01 -4.20
C ASN A 70 18.67 -5.39 -3.49
N LEU A 71 17.57 -4.66 -3.73
CA LEU A 71 16.26 -5.03 -3.19
C LEU A 71 15.77 -6.34 -3.79
N ALA A 72 15.80 -6.46 -5.12
CA ALA A 72 15.39 -7.69 -5.80
C ALA A 72 16.21 -8.91 -5.32
N LYS A 73 17.53 -8.76 -5.11
CA LYS A 73 18.38 -9.81 -4.51
C LYS A 73 17.97 -10.17 -3.08
N LYS A 74 17.64 -9.17 -2.24
CA LYS A 74 17.17 -9.42 -0.87
C LYS A 74 15.87 -10.23 -0.86
N HIS A 75 14.90 -9.89 -1.71
CA HIS A 75 13.64 -10.63 -1.84
C HIS A 75 13.83 -12.05 -2.37
N LYS A 76 14.70 -12.22 -3.38
CA LYS A 76 15.10 -13.55 -3.86
C LYS A 76 15.63 -14.42 -2.72
N LYS A 77 16.53 -13.88 -1.89
CA LYS A 77 17.11 -14.60 -0.75
C LYS A 77 16.07 -14.89 0.35
N ALA A 78 15.13 -13.99 0.58
CA ALA A 78 14.13 -14.12 1.63
C ALA A 78 13.08 -15.21 1.34
N HIS A 79 12.84 -15.54 0.08
CA HIS A 79 11.86 -16.53 -0.38
C HIS A 79 12.51 -17.52 -1.38
N GLU A 80 13.75 -17.92 -1.09
CA GLU A 80 14.59 -18.71 -1.99
C GLU A 80 13.95 -20.06 -2.36
N ASP A 81 13.28 -20.70 -1.40
CA ASP A 81 12.48 -21.90 -1.57
C ASP A 81 11.43 -21.76 -2.68
N ILE A 82 10.62 -20.70 -2.60
CA ILE A 82 9.55 -20.44 -3.58
C ILE A 82 10.14 -20.10 -4.95
N PHE A 83 11.20 -19.30 -4.99
CA PHE A 83 11.83 -18.91 -6.25
C PHE A 83 12.61 -20.05 -6.92
N ASN A 84 13.09 -21.03 -6.15
CA ASN A 84 13.71 -22.22 -6.70
C ASN A 84 12.67 -23.05 -7.46
N ASP A 85 11.48 -23.21 -6.89
CA ASP A 85 10.36 -23.96 -7.49
C ASP A 85 9.69 -23.22 -8.65
N ALA A 86 9.67 -21.89 -8.64
CA ALA A 86 9.06 -21.09 -9.70
C ALA A 86 9.78 -21.29 -11.05
N THR A 87 9.04 -21.53 -12.14
CA THR A 87 9.60 -21.57 -13.50
C THR A 87 9.52 -20.20 -14.18
N THR A 88 8.48 -19.43 -13.85
CA THR A 88 8.10 -18.20 -14.53
C THR A 88 7.80 -17.08 -13.55
N ILE A 89 8.26 -15.86 -13.88
CA ILE A 89 7.99 -14.65 -13.11
C ILE A 89 7.29 -13.63 -14.02
N ILE A 90 6.05 -13.28 -13.67
CA ILE A 90 5.27 -12.25 -14.38
C ILE A 90 5.44 -10.92 -13.66
N LEU A 91 5.89 -9.89 -14.39
CA LEU A 91 6.25 -8.59 -13.82
C LEU A 91 5.20 -7.53 -14.10
N LEU A 92 4.55 -7.11 -13.02
CA LEU A 92 3.71 -5.92 -12.94
C LEU A 92 4.57 -4.73 -12.49
N THR A 93 5.56 -4.36 -13.30
CA THR A 93 6.56 -3.31 -13.02
C THR A 93 6.82 -2.44 -14.26
N CYS A 94 7.59 -1.36 -14.12
CA CYS A 94 8.18 -0.66 -15.28
C CYS A 94 9.28 -1.52 -15.95
N GLU A 95 9.75 -1.09 -17.13
CA GLU A 95 10.81 -1.78 -17.87
C GLU A 95 12.16 -1.79 -17.14
N ILE A 96 12.45 -0.76 -16.33
CA ILE A 96 13.64 -0.75 -15.46
C ILE A 96 13.54 -1.86 -14.41
N GLY A 97 12.37 -2.02 -13.80
CA GLY A 97 12.08 -3.12 -12.89
C GLY A 97 12.22 -4.49 -13.58
N TYR A 98 11.78 -4.58 -14.83
CA TYR A 98 11.95 -5.78 -15.64
C TYR A 98 13.41 -6.17 -15.83
N GLN A 99 14.27 -5.22 -16.25
CA GLN A 99 15.69 -5.50 -16.45
C GLN A 99 16.38 -5.92 -15.15
N CYS A 100 16.03 -5.27 -14.05
CA CYS A 100 16.53 -5.59 -12.73
C CYS A 100 16.19 -7.04 -12.32
N VAL A 101 14.92 -7.42 -12.39
CA VAL A 101 14.48 -8.78 -12.00
C VAL A 101 15.04 -9.82 -12.95
N LYS A 102 15.06 -9.57 -14.27
CA LYS A 102 15.70 -10.44 -15.25
C LYS A 102 17.18 -10.70 -14.93
N THR A 103 17.91 -9.66 -14.49
CA THR A 103 19.31 -9.78 -14.07
C THR A 103 19.47 -10.63 -12.81
N VAL A 104 18.53 -10.54 -11.86
CA VAL A 104 18.56 -11.32 -10.60
C VAL A 104 18.12 -12.78 -10.80
N PHE A 105 17.30 -13.05 -11.81
CA PHE A 105 16.76 -14.37 -12.15
C PHE A 105 17.12 -14.80 -13.59
N PRO A 106 18.41 -14.93 -13.94
CA PRO A 106 18.85 -15.16 -15.32
C PRO A 106 18.41 -16.51 -15.91
N LYS A 107 18.09 -17.48 -15.06
CA LYS A 107 17.64 -18.84 -15.45
C LYS A 107 16.12 -19.00 -15.48
N LYS A 108 15.36 -17.97 -15.09
CA LYS A 108 13.89 -18.05 -15.03
C LYS A 108 13.30 -17.35 -16.25
N LYS A 109 12.12 -17.80 -16.67
CA LYS A 109 11.35 -17.11 -17.70
C LYS A 109 10.73 -15.86 -17.08
N VAL A 110 11.13 -14.68 -17.54
CA VAL A 110 10.66 -13.40 -16.99
C VAL A 110 9.84 -12.66 -18.04
N ILE A 111 8.59 -12.35 -17.71
CA ILE A 111 7.62 -11.73 -18.63
C ILE A 111 7.29 -10.34 -18.11
N GLY A 112 7.59 -9.30 -18.90
CA GLY A 112 7.21 -7.91 -18.58
C GLY A 112 5.87 -7.55 -19.20
N THR A 113 5.01 -6.83 -18.48
CA THR A 113 3.65 -6.50 -18.95
C THR A 113 3.43 -5.02 -19.23
N ALA A 114 4.49 -4.20 -19.22
CA ALA A 114 4.39 -2.76 -19.35
C ALA A 114 5.42 -2.17 -20.31
N LYS A 115 5.05 -1.05 -20.93
CA LYS A 115 5.93 -0.15 -21.67
C LYS A 115 6.14 1.12 -20.87
N THR A 116 7.39 1.52 -20.69
CA THR A 116 7.76 2.73 -19.93
C THR A 116 7.96 3.90 -20.88
N PHE A 117 7.35 5.04 -20.53
CA PHE A 117 7.38 6.24 -21.37
C PHE A 117 8.33 7.32 -20.85
N GLY A 118 8.73 7.26 -19.58
CA GLY A 118 9.62 8.25 -18.97
C GLY A 118 9.18 8.62 -17.57
N SER A 119 9.53 9.84 -17.16
CA SER A 119 9.21 10.37 -15.84
C SER A 119 8.11 11.42 -15.90
N GLY A 120 7.37 11.50 -14.80
CA GLY A 120 6.16 12.28 -14.70
C GLY A 120 5.76 12.56 -13.27
N ASN A 121 4.61 13.21 -13.15
CA ASN A 121 4.01 13.70 -11.91
C ASN A 121 2.59 13.17 -11.72
N PHE A 122 2.06 13.30 -10.50
CA PHE A 122 0.68 12.97 -10.20
C PHE A 122 -0.15 14.26 -10.08
N SER A 123 -1.14 14.42 -10.94
CA SER A 123 -2.11 15.52 -10.90
C SER A 123 -3.37 15.09 -10.16
N ASN A 124 -3.85 15.94 -9.24
CA ASN A 124 -5.12 15.69 -8.55
C ASN A 124 -6.33 15.62 -9.50
N LYS A 125 -6.24 16.25 -10.68
CA LYS A 125 -7.33 16.26 -11.68
C LYS A 125 -7.16 15.20 -12.76
N LYS A 126 -5.93 15.06 -13.29
CA LYS A 126 -5.64 14.20 -14.46
C LYS A 126 -5.02 12.84 -14.08
N GLY A 127 -4.72 12.61 -12.80
CA GLY A 127 -3.97 11.44 -12.35
C GLY A 127 -2.50 11.49 -12.82
N PRO A 128 -1.87 10.33 -13.09
CA PRO A 128 -0.50 10.27 -13.61
C PRO A 128 -0.36 10.96 -14.98
N ILE A 129 0.63 11.84 -15.09
CA ILE A 129 0.97 12.54 -16.33
C ILE A 129 2.46 12.41 -16.63
N LEU A 130 2.80 12.15 -17.88
CA LEU A 130 4.17 12.12 -18.39
C LEU A 130 4.61 13.54 -18.75
N THR A 131 5.65 14.04 -18.10
CA THR A 131 6.20 15.40 -18.33
C THR A 131 7.57 15.36 -18.99
N SER A 132 8.29 14.25 -18.83
CA SER A 132 9.64 14.07 -19.38
C SER A 132 9.69 12.71 -20.10
N PRO A 133 9.24 12.65 -21.36
CA PRO A 133 9.28 11.44 -22.16
C PRO A 133 10.71 10.95 -22.42
N LEU A 134 10.88 9.63 -22.54
CA LEU A 134 12.13 9.04 -23.01
C LEU A 134 12.36 9.40 -24.49
N PRO A 135 13.61 9.61 -24.92
CA PRO A 135 13.92 9.92 -26.31
C PRO A 135 13.36 8.89 -27.30
N THR A 136 13.33 7.62 -26.90
CA THR A 136 12.83 6.49 -27.71
C THR A 136 11.32 6.54 -27.98
N THR A 137 10.56 7.41 -27.29
CA THR A 137 9.13 7.56 -27.50
C THR A 137 8.78 8.51 -28.64
N GLY A 138 9.71 9.35 -29.08
CA GLY A 138 9.44 10.39 -30.07
C GLY A 138 8.53 11.53 -29.60
N LEU A 139 8.15 11.55 -28.32
CA LEU A 139 7.36 12.64 -27.74
C LEU A 139 8.25 13.78 -27.27
N ALA A 140 7.84 15.02 -27.54
CA ALA A 140 8.46 16.20 -26.95
C ALA A 140 7.98 16.40 -25.50
N PRO A 141 8.77 17.05 -24.62
CA PRO A 141 8.26 17.50 -23.33
C PRO A 141 7.07 18.45 -23.48
N GLU A 142 6.00 18.23 -22.71
CA GLU A 142 4.77 19.05 -22.74
C GLU A 142 4.48 19.56 -21.33
N THR A 143 4.25 20.87 -21.17
CA THR A 143 4.05 21.52 -19.85
C THR A 143 2.86 20.94 -19.09
N GLU A 144 1.78 20.61 -19.80
CA GLU A 144 0.60 19.97 -19.20
C GLU A 144 0.76 18.46 -18.98
N GLY A 145 1.77 17.87 -19.60
CA GLY A 145 2.05 16.44 -19.63
C GLY A 145 1.02 15.60 -20.41
N TYR A 146 1.46 14.41 -20.82
CA TYR A 146 0.61 13.42 -21.49
C TYR A 146 -0.12 12.57 -20.46
N THR A 147 -1.45 12.46 -20.56
CA THR A 147 -2.24 11.56 -19.72
C THR A 147 -2.02 10.10 -20.14
N LEU A 148 -2.31 9.16 -19.24
CA LEU A 148 -2.25 7.73 -19.58
C LEU A 148 -3.15 7.38 -20.79
N ASN A 149 -4.36 7.93 -20.87
CA ASN A 149 -5.25 7.69 -22.01
C ASN A 149 -4.66 8.19 -23.33
N LYS A 150 -4.05 9.39 -23.35
CA LYS A 150 -3.36 9.92 -24.53
C LYS A 150 -2.22 8.99 -24.96
N LEU A 151 -1.45 8.46 -24.01
CA LEU A 151 -0.39 7.49 -24.31
C LEU A 151 -0.93 6.17 -24.84
N VAL A 152 -2.03 5.67 -24.27
CA VAL A 152 -2.72 4.46 -24.72
C VAL A 152 -3.15 4.59 -26.18
N GLU A 153 -3.83 5.68 -26.52
CA GLU A 153 -4.31 5.95 -27.87
C GLU A 153 -3.13 6.13 -28.86
N THR A 154 -2.12 6.91 -28.48
CA THR A 154 -0.98 7.23 -29.34
C THR A 154 -0.14 6.00 -29.70
N PHE A 155 0.05 5.09 -28.73
CA PHE A 155 0.93 3.93 -28.90
C PHE A 155 0.17 2.61 -29.10
N ASN A 156 -1.15 2.69 -29.32
CA ASN A 156 -2.03 1.53 -29.46
C ASN A 156 -1.80 0.48 -28.36
N LEU A 157 -1.82 0.95 -27.12
CA LEU A 157 -1.62 0.11 -25.94
C LEU A 157 -2.97 -0.23 -25.28
N TYR A 158 -2.88 -0.87 -24.12
CA TYR A 158 -4.06 -1.32 -23.40
C TYR A 158 -4.48 -0.34 -22.30
N PRO A 159 -5.73 0.16 -22.30
CA PRO A 159 -6.19 1.23 -21.40
C PRO A 159 -6.41 0.81 -19.96
N LYS A 160 -6.78 -0.46 -19.73
CA LYS A 160 -7.20 -0.99 -18.43
C LYS A 160 -6.24 -2.05 -17.92
N PHE A 161 -6.26 -2.35 -16.64
CA PHE A 161 -5.50 -3.48 -16.09
C PHE A 161 -6.18 -4.80 -16.46
N PHE A 162 -5.63 -5.49 -17.45
CA PHE A 162 -6.28 -6.60 -18.16
C PHE A 162 -7.69 -6.26 -18.68
N ASP A 163 -8.28 -7.20 -19.40
CA ASP A 163 -9.44 -6.94 -20.25
C ASP A 163 -10.67 -6.89 -19.36
N ALA A 164 -11.26 -5.69 -19.24
CA ALA A 164 -12.30 -5.38 -18.24
C ALA A 164 -13.62 -6.16 -18.42
N ASP A 165 -13.72 -6.92 -19.49
CA ASP A 165 -14.87 -7.76 -19.81
C ASP A 165 -14.70 -9.18 -19.25
N LYS A 166 -13.48 -9.52 -18.79
CA LYS A 166 -13.22 -10.68 -17.92
C LYS A 166 -13.01 -10.17 -16.50
N GLN A 167 -14.08 -10.20 -15.70
CA GLN A 167 -13.91 -10.18 -14.25
C GLN A 167 -13.52 -11.60 -13.82
N PRO A 168 -12.52 -11.78 -12.93
CA PRO A 168 -12.26 -13.10 -12.38
C PRO A 168 -13.57 -13.65 -11.80
N ASN A 169 -13.86 -14.92 -12.06
CA ASN A 169 -15.00 -15.61 -11.48
C ASN A 169 -14.52 -16.59 -10.38
N PRO A 170 -13.99 -16.07 -9.26
CA PRO A 170 -13.58 -16.95 -8.17
C PRO A 170 -14.80 -17.70 -7.62
N GLU A 171 -14.58 -18.84 -6.98
CA GLU A 171 -15.63 -19.51 -6.22
C GLU A 171 -16.23 -18.51 -5.22
N LYS A 172 -17.50 -18.19 -5.42
CA LYS A 172 -18.26 -17.27 -4.59
C LYS A 172 -19.14 -18.06 -3.64
N ILE A 173 -19.22 -17.56 -2.42
CA ILE A 173 -20.07 -18.07 -1.36
C ILE A 173 -20.96 -16.95 -0.86
N THR A 174 -22.10 -17.31 -0.26
CA THR A 174 -23.03 -16.30 0.25
C THR A 174 -22.86 -16.17 1.75
N ILE A 175 -22.58 -14.95 2.21
CA ILE A 175 -22.61 -14.59 3.63
C ILE A 175 -23.74 -13.60 3.88
N THR A 176 -24.17 -13.46 5.13
CA THR A 176 -25.13 -12.43 5.53
C THR A 176 -24.40 -11.32 6.26
N VAL A 177 -24.53 -10.08 5.81
CA VAL A 177 -23.91 -8.90 6.42
C VAL A 177 -25.00 -7.90 6.75
N ASP A 178 -25.14 -7.56 8.03
CA ASP A 178 -26.16 -6.63 8.54
C ASP A 178 -27.58 -6.98 8.03
N GLY A 179 -27.89 -8.29 8.03
CA GLY A 179 -29.18 -8.84 7.59
C GLY A 179 -29.37 -8.95 6.07
N LYS A 180 -28.36 -8.62 5.26
CA LYS A 180 -28.43 -8.69 3.80
C LYS A 180 -27.50 -9.77 3.24
N PRO A 181 -27.94 -10.59 2.27
CA PRO A 181 -27.05 -11.51 1.59
C PRO A 181 -26.00 -10.74 0.80
N LEU A 182 -24.76 -11.23 0.83
CA LEU A 182 -23.62 -10.69 0.13
C LEU A 182 -22.83 -11.84 -0.49
N GLU A 183 -22.66 -11.81 -1.81
CA GLU A 183 -21.73 -12.70 -2.50
C GLU A 183 -20.29 -12.20 -2.31
N VAL A 184 -19.44 -13.10 -1.84
CA VAL A 184 -18.04 -12.81 -1.53
C VAL A 184 -17.16 -13.95 -2.02
N LYS A 185 -15.89 -13.63 -2.26
CA LYS A 185 -14.90 -14.66 -2.59
C LYS A 185 -14.66 -15.62 -1.42
N LYS A 186 -14.71 -16.92 -1.69
CA LYS A 186 -14.37 -17.96 -0.71
C LYS A 186 -12.94 -17.82 -0.20
N ASP A 187 -12.73 -18.10 1.08
CA ASP A 187 -11.43 -18.06 1.79
C ASP A 187 -10.72 -16.69 1.81
N ALA A 188 -11.35 -15.64 1.26
CA ALA A 188 -10.82 -14.30 1.23
C ALA A 188 -10.83 -13.66 2.63
N ASN A 189 -10.08 -12.56 2.77
CA ASN A 189 -10.10 -11.77 4.00
C ASN A 189 -11.43 -11.01 4.12
N LEU A 190 -12.09 -11.13 5.26
CA LEU A 190 -13.40 -10.51 5.50
C LEU A 190 -13.35 -8.98 5.34
N LEU A 191 -12.31 -8.31 5.84
CA LEU A 191 -12.20 -6.85 5.72
C LEU A 191 -12.00 -6.39 4.28
N ASP A 192 -11.24 -7.14 3.47
CA ASP A 192 -11.03 -6.82 2.05
C ASP A 192 -12.34 -6.94 1.26
N GLU A 193 -13.07 -8.05 1.41
CA GLU A 193 -14.31 -8.30 0.68
C GLU A 193 -15.43 -7.32 1.07
N LEU A 194 -15.54 -6.98 2.35
CA LEU A 194 -16.46 -5.95 2.80
C LEU A 194 -16.10 -4.58 2.19
N SER A 195 -14.80 -4.25 2.16
CA SER A 195 -14.33 -3.00 1.55
C SER A 195 -14.59 -2.95 0.04
N ALA A 196 -14.38 -4.07 -0.67
CA ALA A 196 -14.67 -4.21 -2.09
C ALA A 196 -16.16 -3.99 -2.40
N ASN A 197 -17.03 -4.44 -1.48
CA ASN A 197 -18.48 -4.24 -1.54
C ASN A 197 -18.95 -2.91 -0.91
N ARG A 198 -18.04 -1.93 -0.75
CA ARG A 198 -18.30 -0.58 -0.22
C ARG A 198 -18.81 -0.55 1.22
N ILE A 199 -18.66 -1.64 1.96
CA ILE A 199 -18.93 -1.73 3.40
C ILE A 199 -17.66 -1.36 4.15
N ARG A 200 -17.60 -0.11 4.60
CA ARG A 200 -16.37 0.47 5.15
C ARG A 200 -16.25 0.22 6.66
N ILE A 201 -15.44 -0.76 7.04
CA ILE A 201 -15.05 -1.00 8.43
C ILE A 201 -13.81 -0.18 8.81
N PRO A 202 -13.78 0.47 9.98
CA PRO A 202 -12.62 1.23 10.42
C PRO A 202 -11.41 0.37 10.74
N HIS A 203 -10.24 0.81 10.27
CA HIS A 203 -8.97 0.13 10.53
C HIS A 203 -7.81 1.12 10.42
N LEU A 204 -6.78 0.93 11.24
CA LEU A 204 -5.57 1.76 11.28
C LEU A 204 -4.28 0.94 11.13
N CYS A 205 -4.28 -0.33 11.57
CA CYS A 205 -3.11 -1.20 11.42
C CYS A 205 -3.16 -2.07 10.16
N TYR A 206 -4.34 -2.30 9.58
CA TYR A 206 -4.50 -3.15 8.41
C TYR A 206 -4.16 -2.39 7.12
N ASP A 207 -3.42 -2.99 6.20
CA ASP A 207 -3.31 -2.52 4.82
C ASP A 207 -3.21 -3.75 3.92
N SER A 208 -3.92 -3.80 2.80
CA SER A 208 -3.92 -4.98 1.93
C SER A 208 -2.53 -5.33 1.39
N SER A 209 -1.64 -4.33 1.27
CA SER A 209 -0.25 -4.52 0.83
C SER A 209 0.67 -5.04 1.94
N LEU A 210 0.25 -4.96 3.21
CA LEU A 210 1.04 -5.34 4.39
C LEU A 210 0.40 -6.46 5.23
N GLY A 211 -0.84 -6.85 4.92
CA GLY A 211 -1.65 -7.75 5.70
C GLY A 211 -2.09 -7.18 7.06
N SER A 212 -2.48 -8.07 7.97
CA SER A 212 -2.95 -7.70 9.31
C SER A 212 -2.09 -8.25 10.44
N ILE A 213 -2.14 -7.55 11.57
CA ILE A 213 -1.67 -8.03 12.88
C ILE A 213 -2.72 -7.82 13.99
N GLY A 214 -3.91 -7.32 13.64
CA GLY A 214 -4.99 -7.08 14.61
C GLY A 214 -4.70 -6.06 15.73
N ALA A 215 -3.64 -5.24 15.62
CA ALA A 215 -3.16 -4.39 16.72
C ALA A 215 -4.14 -3.28 17.14
N CYS A 216 -4.74 -2.55 16.19
CA CYS A 216 -5.53 -1.36 16.51
C CYS A 216 -6.96 -1.63 16.99
N ARG A 217 -7.48 -2.85 16.80
CA ARG A 217 -8.84 -3.28 17.17
C ARG A 217 -10.00 -2.40 16.67
N MET A 218 -9.78 -1.51 15.71
CA MET A 218 -10.87 -0.71 15.12
C MET A 218 -11.84 -1.58 14.29
N CYS A 219 -11.34 -2.64 13.64
CA CYS A 219 -12.10 -3.42 12.66
C CYS A 219 -12.98 -4.52 13.26
N LEU A 220 -13.29 -4.43 14.55
CA LEU A 220 -14.07 -5.42 15.27
C LEU A 220 -15.50 -5.53 14.70
N VAL A 221 -15.98 -6.75 14.53
CA VAL A 221 -17.33 -7.11 14.07
C VAL A 221 -17.89 -8.23 14.93
N LYS A 222 -19.21 -8.45 14.91
CA LYS A 222 -19.81 -9.67 15.46
C LYS A 222 -19.95 -10.70 14.37
N ILE A 223 -19.71 -11.96 14.71
CA ILE A 223 -19.93 -13.10 13.83
C ILE A 223 -20.75 -14.12 14.62
N GLU A 224 -21.89 -14.54 14.09
CA GLU A 224 -22.76 -15.51 14.75
C GLU A 224 -21.99 -16.82 15.03
N GLY A 225 -22.23 -17.43 16.18
CA GLY A 225 -21.52 -18.63 16.63
C GLY A 225 -20.08 -18.38 17.13
N LYS A 226 -19.51 -17.18 16.96
CA LYS A 226 -18.21 -16.82 17.55
C LYS A 226 -18.40 -15.99 18.81
N ARG A 227 -17.56 -16.22 19.83
CA ARG A 227 -17.63 -15.49 21.11
C ARG A 227 -16.99 -14.10 21.00
N GLY A 228 -17.73 -13.08 21.39
CA GLY A 228 -17.24 -11.71 21.49
C GLY A 228 -17.04 -11.03 20.12
N LEU A 229 -16.26 -9.96 20.12
CA LEU A 229 -15.99 -9.18 18.91
C LEU A 229 -14.71 -9.65 18.22
N ILE A 230 -14.83 -9.92 16.93
CA ILE A 230 -13.79 -10.54 16.11
C ILE A 230 -13.16 -9.50 15.18
N PRO A 231 -11.82 -9.43 15.06
CA PRO A 231 -11.17 -8.50 14.14
C PRO A 231 -11.32 -8.97 12.68
N SER A 232 -12.18 -8.33 11.91
CA SER A 232 -12.41 -8.66 10.48
C SER A 232 -11.13 -8.71 9.64
N CYS A 233 -10.11 -7.92 9.96
CA CYS A 233 -8.82 -7.93 9.26
C CYS A 233 -8.01 -9.23 9.43
N CYS A 234 -8.35 -10.08 10.40
CA CYS A 234 -7.71 -11.37 10.64
C CYS A 234 -8.67 -12.54 10.43
N THR A 235 -9.84 -12.30 9.84
CA THR A 235 -10.88 -13.31 9.64
C THR A 235 -10.93 -13.72 8.17
N GLN A 236 -10.91 -15.02 7.91
CA GLN A 236 -11.23 -15.58 6.59
C GLN A 236 -12.72 -15.85 6.50
N ILE A 237 -13.27 -15.69 5.30
CA ILE A 237 -14.68 -15.91 5.03
C ILE A 237 -14.96 -17.42 4.97
N GLU A 238 -16.04 -17.83 5.65
CA GLU A 238 -16.57 -19.19 5.69
C GLU A 238 -18.01 -19.15 5.11
N GLU A 239 -18.45 -20.24 4.45
CA GLU A 239 -19.81 -20.35 3.92
C GLU A 239 -20.85 -20.17 5.03
N GLY A 240 -21.93 -19.43 4.72
CA GLY A 240 -23.02 -19.21 5.69
C GLY A 240 -22.66 -18.28 6.86
N MET A 241 -21.52 -17.59 6.82
CA MET A 241 -21.14 -16.63 7.87
C MET A 241 -22.19 -15.51 8.01
N ILE A 242 -22.58 -15.19 9.23
CA ILE A 242 -23.50 -14.09 9.55
C ILE A 242 -22.72 -13.03 10.34
N VAL A 243 -22.58 -11.84 9.77
CA VAL A 243 -21.71 -10.76 10.26
C VAL A 243 -22.54 -9.51 10.58
N THR A 244 -22.36 -8.95 11.77
CA THR A 244 -22.84 -7.60 12.11
C THR A 244 -21.65 -6.65 12.13
N THR A 245 -21.68 -5.64 11.26
CA THR A 245 -20.57 -4.69 11.09
C THR A 245 -20.78 -3.38 11.85
N ASP A 246 -22.04 -3.04 12.16
CA ASP A 246 -22.43 -1.86 12.91
C ASP A 246 -23.63 -2.15 13.82
N ASP A 247 -23.46 -1.89 15.11
CA ASP A 247 -24.52 -1.83 16.10
C ASP A 247 -24.06 -0.89 17.24
N GLU A 248 -24.92 -0.69 18.26
CA GLU A 248 -24.63 0.22 19.35
C GLU A 248 -23.36 -0.19 20.15
N GLU A 249 -23.17 -1.48 20.41
CA GLU A 249 -22.02 -2.00 21.16
C GLU A 249 -20.72 -1.81 20.37
N ILE A 250 -20.71 -2.21 19.08
CA ILE A 250 -19.58 -2.08 18.17
C ILE A 250 -19.21 -0.61 18.02
N THR A 251 -20.19 0.27 17.78
CA THR A 251 -19.95 1.71 17.61
C THR A 251 -19.44 2.34 18.91
N SER A 252 -20.02 2.00 20.07
CA SER A 252 -19.54 2.49 21.37
C SER A 252 -18.10 2.05 21.65
N LEU A 253 -17.76 0.80 21.34
CA LEU A 253 -16.40 0.28 21.51
C LEU A 253 -15.41 0.95 20.56
N ARG A 254 -15.74 1.10 19.27
CA ARG A 254 -14.87 1.77 18.30
C ARG A 254 -14.60 3.23 18.68
N LYS A 255 -15.60 3.96 19.19
CA LYS A 255 -15.43 5.30 19.77
C LYS A 255 -14.44 5.27 20.94
N SER A 256 -14.62 4.32 21.84
CA SER A 256 -13.77 4.13 23.01
C SER A 256 -12.31 3.86 22.62
N ILE A 257 -12.08 2.95 21.67
CA ILE A 257 -10.75 2.62 21.15
C ILE A 257 -10.10 3.85 20.51
N LEU A 258 -10.82 4.56 19.64
CA LEU A 258 -10.28 5.74 18.98
C LEU A 258 -9.92 6.85 19.97
N GLN A 259 -10.75 7.08 20.98
CA GLN A 259 -10.47 8.04 22.05
C GLN A 259 -9.24 7.63 22.89
N MET A 260 -9.05 6.34 23.20
CA MET A 260 -7.83 5.86 23.88
C MET A 260 -6.58 6.07 23.02
N ILE A 261 -6.66 5.77 21.72
CA ILE A 261 -5.57 5.99 20.77
C ILE A 261 -5.16 7.47 20.75
N ILE A 262 -6.14 8.38 20.71
CA ILE A 262 -5.88 9.83 20.71
C ILE A 262 -5.29 10.28 22.05
N ALA A 263 -5.77 9.73 23.18
CA ALA A 263 -5.28 10.10 24.51
C ALA A 263 -3.81 9.71 24.70
N GLU A 264 -3.42 8.53 24.23
CA GLU A 264 -2.04 8.03 24.32
C GLU A 264 -1.05 8.87 23.48
N CYS A 265 -1.46 9.30 22.29
CA CYS A 265 -0.60 10.03 21.34
C CYS A 265 -0.69 11.56 21.44
N GLY A 266 -1.66 12.08 22.19
CA GLY A 266 -1.97 13.50 22.25
C GLY A 266 -2.70 14.05 21.01
N ASP A 267 -3.18 15.28 21.10
CA ASP A 267 -4.09 15.88 20.12
C ASP A 267 -3.47 16.14 18.74
N GLU A 268 -2.14 16.16 18.62
CA GLU A 268 -1.50 16.39 17.33
C GLU A 268 -1.80 15.29 16.30
N ILE A 269 -2.09 14.08 16.77
CA ILE A 269 -2.43 12.94 15.92
C ILE A 269 -3.71 13.17 15.09
N GLN A 270 -4.58 14.08 15.54
CA GLN A 270 -5.81 14.48 14.84
C GLN A 270 -5.51 15.18 13.51
N GLN A 271 -4.27 15.62 13.29
CA GLN A 271 -3.84 16.18 12.01
C GLN A 271 -3.76 15.11 10.93
N SER A 272 -3.55 13.84 11.30
CA SER A 272 -3.54 12.73 10.34
C SER A 272 -4.89 12.53 9.68
N ARG A 273 -4.86 12.16 8.39
CA ARG A 273 -6.07 12.00 7.58
C ARG A 273 -6.99 10.90 8.12
N ASP A 274 -6.41 9.76 8.49
CA ASP A 274 -7.17 8.59 8.92
C ASP A 274 -7.88 8.82 10.27
N ILE A 275 -7.16 9.37 11.26
CA ILE A 275 -7.75 9.69 12.56
C ILE A 275 -8.85 10.74 12.41
N ARG A 276 -8.58 11.82 11.66
CA ARG A 276 -9.56 12.89 11.42
C ARG A 276 -10.83 12.37 10.75
N TYR A 277 -10.70 11.47 9.79
CA TYR A 277 -11.84 10.86 9.10
C TYR A 277 -12.72 10.10 10.10
N TRP A 278 -12.13 9.25 10.94
CA TRP A 278 -12.90 8.46 11.91
C TRP A 278 -13.48 9.30 13.04
N MET A 279 -12.78 10.33 13.51
CA MET A 279 -13.33 11.29 14.48
C MET A 279 -14.61 11.95 13.96
N ARG A 280 -14.58 12.42 12.70
CA ARG A 280 -15.77 13.00 12.06
C ARG A 280 -16.89 11.98 11.90
N ARG A 281 -16.57 10.77 11.44
CA ARG A 281 -17.56 9.67 11.27
C ARG A 281 -18.26 9.32 12.59
N TYR A 282 -17.54 9.39 13.70
CA TYR A 282 -18.06 9.09 15.04
C TYR A 282 -18.55 10.31 15.82
N LYS A 283 -18.45 11.52 15.25
CA LYS A 283 -18.80 12.79 15.89
C LYS A 283 -18.09 12.99 17.24
N ILE A 284 -16.81 12.63 17.30
CA ILE A 284 -15.97 12.85 18.49
C ILE A 284 -15.43 14.27 18.41
N THR A 285 -15.92 15.16 19.27
CA THR A 285 -15.44 16.53 19.43
C THR A 285 -14.47 16.66 20.60
N GLU A 286 -14.64 15.84 21.63
CA GLU A 286 -13.84 15.86 22.85
C GLU A 286 -13.39 14.45 23.23
N ASN A 287 -12.22 14.36 23.87
CA ASN A 287 -11.69 13.10 24.36
C ASN A 287 -12.04 12.90 25.83
N ARG A 288 -12.76 11.81 26.14
CA ARG A 288 -13.13 11.46 27.51
C ARG A 288 -11.93 10.97 28.34
N PHE A 289 -10.88 10.48 27.69
CA PHE A 289 -9.68 10.00 28.34
C PHE A 289 -8.63 11.11 28.36
N LYS A 290 -8.07 11.37 29.55
CA LYS A 290 -6.99 12.33 29.76
C LYS A 290 -5.81 11.58 30.34
N LEU A 291 -4.77 11.40 29.53
CA LEU A 291 -3.51 10.78 29.94
C LEU A 291 -2.41 11.84 29.95
N PRO A 292 -1.37 11.69 30.78
CA PRO A 292 -0.15 12.47 30.65
C PRO A 292 0.40 12.32 29.22
N LYS A 293 0.74 13.43 28.58
CA LYS A 293 1.32 13.37 27.25
C LYS A 293 2.66 12.65 27.31
N LYS A 294 2.85 11.74 26.34
CA LYS A 294 4.16 11.18 26.07
C LYS A 294 5.13 12.31 25.68
N ASN A 295 6.36 12.24 26.18
CA ASN A 295 7.42 13.21 25.88
C ASN A 295 8.69 12.47 25.45
N GLU A 296 8.60 11.73 24.35
CA GLU A 296 9.74 11.11 23.71
C GLU A 296 10.43 12.09 22.77
N THR A 297 11.75 11.97 22.66
CA THR A 297 12.53 12.73 21.69
C THR A 297 12.11 12.40 20.26
N VAL A 298 11.83 13.44 19.48
CA VAL A 298 11.63 13.33 18.03
C VAL A 298 12.99 13.09 17.39
N ASP A 299 13.07 12.07 16.54
CA ASP A 299 14.28 11.72 15.81
C ASP A 299 14.21 12.30 14.39
N ASP A 300 15.02 13.33 14.16
CA ASP A 300 15.21 14.00 12.88
C ASP A 300 16.61 13.76 12.29
N SER A 301 17.34 12.73 12.77
CA SER A 301 18.70 12.44 12.33
C SER A 301 18.78 11.94 10.88
N ASN A 302 17.73 11.29 10.36
CA ASN A 302 17.70 10.78 8.99
C ASN A 302 17.56 11.91 7.96
N GLU A 303 18.28 11.87 6.83
CA GLU A 303 18.29 12.95 5.84
C GLU A 303 16.93 13.28 5.21
N VAL A 304 16.05 12.28 5.07
CA VAL A 304 14.76 12.45 4.38
C VAL A 304 13.55 12.18 5.27
N LEU A 305 13.71 11.56 6.43
CA LEU A 305 12.62 11.15 7.31
C LEU A 305 12.71 11.85 8.68
N VAL A 306 11.55 12.09 9.28
CA VAL A 306 11.39 12.42 10.70
C VAL A 306 10.53 11.34 11.34
N LYS A 307 10.98 10.85 12.49
CA LYS A 307 10.25 9.90 13.34
C LYS A 307 9.85 10.60 14.64
N ASP A 308 8.55 10.78 14.82
CA ASP A 308 7.94 11.30 16.04
C ASP A 308 7.25 10.14 16.79
N PRO A 309 7.89 9.61 17.86
CA PRO A 309 7.33 8.51 18.64
C PRO A 309 6.06 8.90 19.42
N ASN A 310 5.79 10.20 19.62
CA ASN A 310 4.63 10.68 20.35
C ASN A 310 3.34 10.49 19.54
N ARG A 311 3.43 10.44 18.20
CA ARG A 311 2.29 10.19 17.31
C ARG A 311 2.10 8.70 16.97
N CYS A 312 2.94 7.82 17.50
CA CYS A 312 2.98 6.41 17.12
C CYS A 312 1.94 5.58 17.88
N ILE A 313 0.98 5.02 17.16
CA ILE A 313 -0.06 4.15 17.72
C ILE A 313 0.34 2.66 17.77
N LEU A 314 1.63 2.37 17.58
CA LEU A 314 2.18 1.00 17.57
C LEU A 314 1.47 0.04 16.59
N CYS A 315 0.97 0.55 15.47
CA CYS A 315 0.21 -0.24 14.49
C CYS A 315 1.06 -1.23 13.67
N GLY A 316 2.39 -1.11 13.72
CA GLY A 316 3.32 -2.01 13.03
C GLY A 316 3.30 -1.94 11.51
N ARG A 317 2.60 -0.97 10.90
CA ARG A 317 2.64 -0.78 9.43
C ARG A 317 4.03 -0.39 8.95
N CYS A 318 4.73 0.52 9.65
CA CYS A 318 6.10 0.91 9.31
C CYS A 318 7.10 -0.25 9.42
N VAL A 319 6.97 -1.08 10.46
CA VAL A 319 7.78 -2.30 10.67
C VAL A 319 7.60 -3.25 9.50
N ARG A 320 6.35 -3.58 9.15
CA ARG A 320 6.05 -4.48 8.03
C ARG A 320 6.42 -3.89 6.68
N ALA A 321 6.22 -2.60 6.44
CA ALA A 321 6.67 -1.96 5.20
C ALA A 321 8.20 -2.01 5.06
N CYS A 322 8.92 -1.75 6.15
CA CYS A 322 10.39 -1.80 6.16
C CYS A 322 10.94 -3.22 5.98
N ALA A 323 10.24 -4.23 6.50
CA ALA A 323 10.64 -5.62 6.38
C ALA A 323 10.22 -6.25 5.05
N ASN A 324 8.95 -6.10 4.69
CA ASN A 324 8.30 -6.86 3.61
C ASN A 324 8.31 -6.14 2.26
N LEU A 325 8.36 -4.80 2.23
CA LEU A 325 8.39 -4.05 0.96
C LEU A 325 9.80 -3.61 0.60
N SER A 326 10.53 -3.01 1.55
CA SER A 326 11.88 -2.49 1.28
C SER A 326 13.00 -3.45 1.66
N GLY A 327 12.69 -4.61 2.26
CA GLY A 327 13.68 -5.63 2.63
C GLY A 327 14.77 -5.15 3.59
N GLN A 328 14.63 -3.98 4.22
CA GLN A 328 15.67 -3.38 5.06
C GLN A 328 15.62 -3.92 6.48
N LYS A 329 14.43 -4.19 7.02
CA LYS A 329 14.21 -4.68 8.40
C LYS A 329 14.86 -3.78 9.48
N VAL A 330 14.99 -2.48 9.18
CA VAL A 330 15.61 -1.49 10.07
C VAL A 330 14.69 -1.08 11.22
N ILE A 331 13.37 -1.06 11.01
CA ILE A 331 12.39 -0.63 12.02
C ILE A 331 11.81 -1.86 12.71
N ASN A 332 11.77 -1.87 14.05
CA ASN A 332 11.13 -2.91 14.84
C ASN A 332 10.50 -2.36 16.13
N PHE A 333 9.84 -3.21 16.90
CA PHE A 333 9.40 -2.92 18.25
C PHE A 333 10.45 -3.36 19.27
N ALA A 334 10.57 -2.60 20.37
CA ALA A 334 11.30 -3.00 21.56
C ALA A 334 10.43 -2.84 22.80
N ARG A 335 10.89 -3.45 23.90
CA ARG A 335 10.19 -3.48 25.20
C ARG A 335 8.85 -4.22 25.11
N ARG A 336 8.02 -4.13 26.16
CA ARG A 336 6.74 -4.83 26.27
C ARG A 336 5.72 -3.99 27.05
N GLY A 337 4.44 -4.31 26.90
CA GLY A 337 3.34 -3.64 27.59
C GLY A 337 3.22 -2.17 27.19
N SER A 338 2.86 -1.31 28.15
CA SER A 338 2.79 0.16 27.96
C SER A 338 4.14 0.79 27.60
N ASN A 339 5.25 0.11 27.88
CA ASN A 339 6.60 0.60 27.54
C ASN A 339 7.01 0.28 26.10
N THR A 340 6.16 -0.35 25.30
CA THR A 340 6.49 -0.73 23.91
C THR A 340 6.76 0.51 23.06
N VAL A 341 7.88 0.52 22.33
CA VAL A 341 8.24 1.63 21.43
C VAL A 341 8.71 1.12 20.08
N THR A 342 8.59 1.97 19.06
CA THR A 342 9.23 1.70 17.77
C THR A 342 10.69 2.16 17.83
N ILE A 343 11.59 1.25 17.46
CA ILE A 343 13.04 1.47 17.42
C ILE A 343 13.56 1.29 15.99
N THR A 344 14.78 1.76 15.77
CA THR A 344 15.54 1.63 14.52
C THR A 344 16.88 0.99 14.83
N GLY A 345 17.35 0.04 14.01
CA GLY A 345 18.61 -0.68 14.27
C GLY A 345 18.61 -1.31 15.67
N LEU A 346 19.65 -1.03 16.47
CA LEU A 346 19.73 -1.43 17.88
C LEU A 346 19.26 -0.31 18.82
N ASN A 347 18.15 0.34 18.46
CA ASN A 347 17.67 1.60 19.04
C ASN A 347 18.64 2.78 18.81
N ASP A 348 19.32 2.74 17.67
CA ASP A 348 20.18 3.81 17.17
C ASP A 348 19.34 4.93 16.54
N PRO A 349 19.85 6.17 16.48
CA PRO A 349 19.25 7.23 15.67
C PRO A 349 18.96 6.77 14.25
N PHE A 350 17.83 7.19 13.69
CA PHE A 350 17.36 6.70 12.39
C PHE A 350 18.35 7.00 11.24
N GLY A 351 19.10 8.10 11.34
CA GLY A 351 20.16 8.48 10.39
C GLY A 351 21.43 7.64 10.47
N SER A 352 21.67 6.93 11.58
CA SER A 352 22.85 6.05 11.75
C SER A 352 22.55 4.58 11.46
N THR A 353 21.45 4.28 10.77
CA THR A 353 21.06 2.92 10.40
C THR A 353 21.20 2.67 8.90
N ASP A 354 21.08 1.41 8.46
CA ASP A 354 21.06 1.00 7.05
C ASP A 354 19.77 1.39 6.31
N CYS A 355 19.12 2.48 6.71
CA CYS A 355 17.89 2.94 6.09
C CYS A 355 18.14 3.35 4.64
N ALA A 356 17.51 2.67 3.69
CA ALA A 356 17.64 2.98 2.26
C ALA A 356 16.86 4.22 1.80
N HIS A 357 16.31 5.04 2.71
CA HIS A 357 15.57 6.27 2.41
C HIS A 357 14.37 6.11 1.45
N CYS A 358 13.84 4.89 1.28
CA CYS A 358 12.77 4.54 0.33
C CYS A 358 11.36 5.06 0.66
N LEU A 359 11.19 5.77 1.78
CA LEU A 359 9.91 6.33 2.25
C LEU A 359 8.75 5.35 2.48
N ALA A 360 8.94 4.03 2.31
CA ALA A 360 7.88 3.03 2.46
C ALA A 360 7.20 3.13 3.84
N CYS A 361 7.97 3.26 4.92
CA CYS A 361 7.42 3.40 6.27
C CYS A 361 6.59 4.68 6.48
N ALA A 362 6.96 5.78 5.82
CA ALA A 362 6.22 7.05 5.88
C ALA A 362 4.91 6.95 5.09
N HIS A 363 4.96 6.35 3.89
CA HIS A 363 3.79 6.15 3.04
C HIS A 363 2.68 5.36 3.75
N TYR A 364 3.07 4.34 4.53
CA TYR A 364 2.14 3.47 5.24
C TYR A 364 1.76 3.93 6.66
N CYS A 365 2.33 5.03 7.16
CA CYS A 365 2.06 5.51 8.51
C CYS A 365 0.66 6.16 8.60
N PRO A 366 -0.28 5.62 9.40
CA PRO A 366 -1.64 6.16 9.48
C PRO A 366 -1.73 7.49 10.24
N THR A 367 -0.69 7.84 11.01
CA THR A 367 -0.74 8.88 12.03
C THR A 367 0.30 9.97 11.86
N ASN A 368 1.09 9.93 10.79
CA ASN A 368 2.23 10.83 10.56
C ASN A 368 3.28 10.76 11.67
N ALA A 369 3.43 9.60 12.33
CA ALA A 369 4.54 9.32 13.26
C ALA A 369 5.88 9.14 12.52
N ILE A 370 5.84 8.75 11.25
CA ILE A 370 7.00 8.80 10.36
C ILE A 370 6.58 9.61 9.14
N THR A 371 7.31 10.68 8.83
CA THR A 371 6.99 11.57 7.71
C THR A 371 8.23 11.99 6.94
N PRO A 372 8.12 12.35 5.65
CA PRO A 372 9.20 13.00 4.93
C PRO A 372 9.54 14.37 5.55
N LYS A 373 10.82 14.72 5.64
CA LYS A 373 11.29 16.04 6.13
C LYS A 373 10.71 17.21 5.35
N SER A 374 10.44 17.05 4.06
CA SER A 374 9.79 18.07 3.21
C SER A 374 8.37 18.42 3.66
N ILE A 375 7.69 17.51 4.36
CA ILE A 375 6.36 17.69 4.93
C ILE A 375 6.45 18.06 6.42
N SER A 376 7.43 17.50 7.14
CA SER A 376 7.62 17.71 8.58
C SER A 376 8.21 19.08 8.92
N LYS A 377 9.13 19.60 8.10
CA LYS A 377 9.53 21.01 8.24
C LYS A 377 8.28 21.79 7.92
N LYS A 378 7.68 22.40 8.95
CA LYS A 378 6.90 23.63 8.76
C LYS A 378 7.76 24.46 7.81
N ILE A 379 7.32 24.62 6.56
CA ILE A 379 7.72 25.78 5.78
C ILE A 379 7.42 26.92 6.73
N SER A 380 8.48 27.53 7.25
CA SER A 380 8.40 28.65 8.17
C SER A 380 7.48 29.68 7.53
N GLY A 381 6.22 29.71 7.98
CA GLY A 381 5.26 30.75 7.64
C GLY A 381 3.98 30.37 6.90
N TYR A 382 3.83 29.26 6.16
CA TYR A 382 2.61 29.07 5.35
C TYR A 382 2.14 27.62 5.11
N PRO A 383 0.83 27.33 5.21
CA PRO A 383 0.26 26.04 4.83
C PRO A 383 0.32 25.85 3.29
N PHE A 384 0.66 24.65 2.85
CA PHE A 384 0.84 24.24 1.43
C PHE A 384 -0.25 24.74 0.44
N TRP A 385 -1.48 24.99 0.93
CA TRP A 385 -2.57 25.53 0.11
C TRP A 385 -2.38 26.96 -0.38
N THR A 386 -1.54 27.79 0.26
CA THR A 386 -1.31 29.18 -0.20
C THR A 386 -0.36 29.27 -1.39
N MET A 387 0.38 28.22 -1.73
CA MET A 387 1.28 28.22 -2.89
C MET A 387 0.58 27.91 -4.22
N ILE A 388 -0.63 27.34 -4.21
CA ILE A 388 -1.34 26.97 -5.45
C ILE A 388 -2.10 28.17 -6.04
N THR A 389 -2.39 29.21 -5.26
CA THR A 389 -3.31 30.29 -5.67
C THR A 389 -2.66 31.61 -6.06
N TYR A 390 -1.35 31.82 -5.87
CA TYR A 390 -0.71 33.09 -6.28
C TYR A 390 0.74 32.88 -6.76
N PRO A 391 1.03 33.00 -8.08
CA PRO A 391 2.39 33.12 -8.57
C PRO A 391 2.84 34.56 -8.32
N LYS A 392 3.62 34.82 -7.26
CA LYS A 392 4.34 36.11 -7.15
C LYS A 392 5.74 35.96 -7.71
N LYS A 393 6.00 36.79 -8.73
CA LYS A 393 7.28 37.04 -9.40
C LYS A 393 8.44 37.02 -8.39
N ILE A 394 9.42 36.16 -8.66
CA ILE A 394 10.73 36.22 -8.03
C ILE A 394 11.40 37.50 -8.54
N VAL A 395 11.48 38.53 -7.69
CA VAL A 395 12.36 39.67 -7.91
C VAL A 395 13.70 39.31 -7.27
N THR A 396 14.69 39.03 -8.09
CA THR A 396 16.09 38.91 -7.68
C THR A 396 16.57 40.27 -7.18
N LYS A 397 17.00 40.36 -5.92
CA LYS A 397 17.82 41.49 -5.46
C LYS A 397 19.28 41.18 -5.80
N THR A 398 19.84 42.05 -6.65
CA THR A 398 21.27 42.37 -6.74
C THR A 398 21.79 42.93 -5.43
#